data_AF-A0A947MJ86-F1
#
_entry.id   AF-A0A947MJ86-F1
#
_cell.length_a   1.000
_cell.length_b   1.000
_cell.length_c   1.000
_cell.angle_alpha   90.00
_cell.angle_beta   90.00
_cell.angle_gamma   90.00
#
_symmetry.space_group_name_H-M   'P 1'
#
loop_
_entity.id
_entity.type
_entity.pdbx_description
1 polymer ?
#
loop_
_entity_poly.entity_id
_entity_poly.type
_entity_poly.pdbx_seq_one_letter_code
_entity_poly.pdbx_strand_id
1 'polypeptide(L)'
;MSKKKPVFEESLSELEKLVGRLESEEIPLAEAIAAFEKGQNLIKACEGQLQEAEQVVKQLLQGTAEDPKEAQEIDFEGHFF
;
A
#
# COMPACT_ATOMS: atom_id res chain seq x y z
N MET A 1 -25.33 -5.14 -6.19
CA MET A 1 -24.09 -5.61 -5.55
C MET A 1 -23.04 -4.51 -5.65
N SER A 2 -23.01 -3.56 -4.71
CA SER A 2 -21.96 -2.53 -4.69
C SER A 2 -20.72 -3.13 -4.06
N LYS A 3 -19.77 -3.60 -4.88
CA LYS A 3 -18.42 -3.90 -4.41
C LYS A 3 -17.85 -2.59 -3.86
N LYS A 4 -17.80 -2.44 -2.53
CA LYS A 4 -16.94 -1.43 -1.90
C LYS A 4 -15.56 -1.68 -2.49
N LYS A 5 -15.04 -0.77 -3.30
CA LYS A 5 -13.65 -0.83 -3.73
C LYS A 5 -12.81 -0.93 -2.45
N PRO A 6 -11.87 -1.89 -2.36
CA PRO A 6 -10.99 -1.92 -1.21
C PRO A 6 -10.25 -0.59 -1.15
N VAL A 7 -10.11 -0.04 0.06
CA VAL A 7 -9.49 1.27 0.30
C VAL A 7 -8.09 1.33 -0.32
N PHE A 8 -7.43 0.18 -0.47
CA PHE A 8 -6.15 0.01 -1.16
C PHE A 8 -6.21 0.37 -2.65
N GLU A 9 -7.11 -0.25 -3.41
CA GLU A 9 -7.24 0.02 -4.86
C GLU A 9 -7.63 1.48 -5.15
N GLU A 10 -8.41 2.08 -4.25
CA GLU A 10 -8.77 3.49 -4.35
C GLU A 10 -7.56 4.39 -4.08
N SER A 11 -6.80 4.11 -3.03
CA SER A 11 -5.58 4.85 -2.68
C SER A 11 -4.50 4.73 -3.76
N LEU A 12 -4.34 3.53 -4.33
CA LEU A 12 -3.44 3.27 -5.44
C LEU A 12 -3.87 4.03 -6.70
N SER A 13 -5.16 4.00 -7.05
CA SER A 13 -5.67 4.75 -8.21
C SER A 13 -5.56 6.27 -8.04
N GLU A 14 -5.71 6.79 -6.82
CA GLU A 14 -5.42 8.20 -6.55
C GLU A 14 -3.94 8.53 -6.71
N LEU A 15 -3.04 7.64 -6.27
CA LEU A 15 -1.60 7.81 -6.40
C LEU A 15 -1.17 7.82 -7.87
N GLU A 16 -1.68 6.90 -8.69
CA GLU A 16 -1.41 6.87 -10.14
C GLU A 16 -1.83 8.17 -10.84
N LYS A 17 -3.00 8.70 -10.48
CA LYS A 17 -3.48 10.00 -11.01
C LYS A 17 -2.59 11.15 -10.57
N LEU A 18 -2.08 11.10 -9.34
CA LEU A 18 -1.16 12.10 -8.81
C LEU A 18 0.18 12.09 -9.54
N VAL A 19 0.72 10.90 -9.78
CA VAL A 19 1.96 10.72 -10.56
C VAL A 19 1.76 11.28 -11.98
N GLY A 20 0.67 10.91 -12.67
CA GLY A 20 0.41 11.44 -14.01
C GLY A 20 0.24 12.98 -14.06
N ARG A 21 -0.24 13.60 -12.97
CA ARG A 21 -0.28 15.08 -12.85
C ARG A 21 1.11 15.67 -12.59
N LEU A 22 1.94 15.01 -11.79
CA LEU A 22 3.32 15.43 -11.51
C LEU A 22 4.23 15.31 -12.74
N GLU A 23 3.95 14.37 -13.63
CA GLU A 23 4.68 14.19 -14.90
C GLU A 23 4.29 15.21 -15.98
N SER A 24 3.23 16.01 -15.76
CA SER A 24 2.85 17.06 -16.70
C SER A 24 3.79 18.27 -16.60
N GLU A 25 4.31 18.72 -17.74
CA GLU A 25 5.30 19.82 -17.85
C GLU A 25 4.79 21.19 -17.36
N GLU A 26 3.47 21.36 -17.16
CA GLU A 26 2.83 22.62 -16.80
C GLU A 26 2.33 22.71 -15.36
N ILE A 27 2.71 21.78 -14.46
CA ILE A 27 2.26 21.85 -13.07
C ILE A 27 2.90 23.04 -12.30
N PRO A 28 2.11 23.94 -11.70
CA PRO A 28 2.66 24.99 -10.85
C PRO A 28 3.39 24.41 -9.64
N LEU A 29 4.50 25.02 -9.23
CA LEU A 29 5.31 24.55 -8.08
C LEU A 29 4.48 24.31 -6.81
N ALA A 30 3.52 25.19 -6.51
CA ALA A 30 2.64 25.04 -5.36
C ALA A 30 1.74 23.80 -5.46
N GLU A 31 1.25 23.48 -6.66
CA GLU A 31 0.46 22.26 -6.90
C GLU A 31 1.33 21.01 -6.87
N ALA A 32 2.58 21.09 -7.35
CA ALA A 32 3.52 19.98 -7.28
C ALA A 32 3.85 19.60 -5.81
N ILE A 33 4.04 20.58 -4.94
CA ILE A 33 4.28 20.34 -3.50
C ILE A 33 3.05 19.71 -2.85
N ALA A 34 1.86 20.25 -3.10
CA ALA A 34 0.61 19.69 -2.56
C ALA A 34 0.34 18.26 -3.08
N ALA A 35 0.65 18.01 -4.35
CA ALA A 35 0.56 16.70 -4.97
C ALA A 35 1.53 15.70 -4.31
N PHE A 36 2.77 16.12 -4.06
CA PHE A 36 3.76 15.31 -3.36
C PHE A 36 3.34 14.95 -1.94
N GLU A 37 2.84 15.92 -1.15
CA GLU A 37 2.33 15.66 0.20
C GLU A 37 1.15 14.69 0.18
N LYS A 38 0.22 14.85 -0.77
CA LYS A 38 -0.90 13.92 -0.92
C LYS A 38 -0.41 12.51 -1.31
N GLY A 39 0.57 12.42 -2.21
CA GLY A 39 1.19 11.15 -2.61
C GLY A 39 1.84 10.41 -1.43
N GLN A 40 2.61 11.12 -0.61
CA GLN A 40 3.23 10.58 0.61
C GLN A 40 2.19 10.01 1.59
N ASN A 41 1.05 10.68 1.77
CA ASN A 41 -0.01 10.20 2.64
C ASN A 41 -0.70 8.95 2.08
N LEU A 42 -0.91 8.89 0.76
CA LEU A 42 -1.48 7.72 0.09
C LEU A 42 -0.54 6.51 0.18
N ILE A 43 0.77 6.71 0.00
CA ILE A 43 1.78 5.65 0.16
C ILE A 43 1.71 5.06 1.57
N LYS A 44 1.73 5.91 2.61
CA LYS A 44 1.61 5.46 4.00
C LYS A 44 0.31 4.69 4.28
N ALA A 45 -0.79 5.12 3.67
CA ALA A 45 -2.06 4.41 3.81
C ALA A 45 -2.01 3.02 3.15
N CYS A 46 -1.40 2.91 1.96
CA CYS A 46 -1.19 1.65 1.27
C CYS A 46 -0.27 0.72 2.07
N GLU A 47 0.85 1.23 2.59
CA GLU A 47 1.77 0.47 3.44
C GLU A 47 1.08 -0.09 4.68
N GLY A 48 0.32 0.74 5.41
CA GLY A 48 -0.41 0.28 6.58
C GLY A 48 -1.44 -0.81 6.28
N GLN A 49 -2.10 -0.74 5.12
CA GLN A 49 -3.05 -1.77 4.68
C GLN A 49 -2.35 -3.08 4.27
N LEU A 50 -1.20 -2.98 3.60
CA LEU A 50 -0.39 -4.14 3.27
C LEU A 50 0.14 -4.82 4.54
N GLN A 51 0.60 -4.06 5.53
CA GLN A 51 1.03 -4.59 6.82
C GLN A 51 -0.12 -5.28 7.57
N GLU A 52 -1.32 -4.70 7.57
CA GLU A 52 -2.49 -5.34 8.18
C GLU A 52 -2.84 -6.65 7.48
N ALA A 53 -2.85 -6.65 6.15
CA ALA A 53 -3.10 -7.85 5.36
C ALA A 53 -2.05 -8.94 5.61
N GLU A 54 -0.77 -8.57 5.65
CA GLU A 54 0.34 -9.47 5.97
C GLU A 54 0.17 -10.08 7.37
N GLN A 55 -0.18 -9.27 8.37
CA GLN A 55 -0.40 -9.74 9.74
C GLN A 55 -1.56 -10.74 9.80
N VAL A 56 -2.65 -10.48 9.09
CA VAL A 56 -3.80 -11.41 9.00
C VAL A 56 -3.37 -12.73 8.35
N VAL A 57 -2.62 -12.67 7.24
CA VAL A 57 -2.10 -13.88 6.57
C VAL A 57 -1.18 -14.66 7.50
N LYS A 58 -0.27 -13.98 8.21
CA LYS A 58 0.66 -14.60 9.17
C LYS A 58 -0.09 -15.30 10.31
N GLN A 59 -1.14 -14.68 10.85
CA GLN A 59 -1.99 -15.29 11.88
C GLN A 59 -2.73 -16.54 11.37
N LEU A 60 -3.25 -16.49 10.14
CA LEU A 60 -3.93 -17.64 9.52
C LEU A 60 -2.96 -18.81 9.29
N LEU A 61 -1.75 -18.53 8.83
CA LEU A 61 -0.71 -19.54 8.61
C LEU A 61 -0.23 -20.15 9.94
N GLN A 62 -0.03 -19.34 10.98
CA GLN A 62 0.30 -19.81 12.33
C GLN A 62 -0.82 -20.69 12.93
N GLY A 63 -2.09 -20.37 12.67
CA GLY A 63 -3.22 -21.17 13.12
C GLY A 63 -3.41 -22.49 12.38
N THR A 64 -2.74 -22.66 11.23
CA THR A 64 -2.80 -23.87 10.40
C THR A 64 -1.51 -24.71 10.47
N ALA A 65 -0.45 -24.17 11.08
CA ALA A 65 0.84 -24.85 11.24
C ALA A 65 0.79 -25.81 12.44
N GLU A 66 0.81 -27.11 12.17
CA GLU A 66 0.92 -28.18 13.18
C GLU A 66 2.34 -28.22 13.81
N ASP A 67 3.31 -27.52 13.21
CA ASP A 67 4.69 -27.38 13.67
C ASP A 67 5.15 -25.90 13.75
N PRO A 68 5.56 -25.39 14.93
CA PRO A 68 5.86 -23.97 15.17
C PRO A 68 7.18 -23.45 14.53
N LYS A 69 7.89 -24.28 13.76
CA LYS A 69 9.19 -23.90 13.15
C LYS A 69 9.07 -23.28 11.76
N GLU A 70 8.03 -23.58 10.98
CA GLU A 70 7.85 -23.01 9.62
C GLU A 70 7.27 -21.59 9.64
N ALA A 71 6.58 -21.20 10.71
CA ALA A 71 5.99 -19.85 10.82
C ALA A 71 7.02 -18.73 11.04
N GLN A 72 8.30 -19.06 11.21
CA GLN A 72 9.36 -18.11 11.57
C GLN A 72 10.11 -17.53 10.35
N GLU A 73 9.91 -18.08 9.14
CA GLU A 73 10.64 -17.67 7.92
C GLU A 73 9.81 -16.87 6.91
N ILE A 74 8.55 -16.54 7.23
CA ILE A 74 7.76 -15.65 6.37
C ILE A 74 8.13 -14.21 6.72
N ASP A 75 9.26 -13.80 6.14
CA ASP A 75 9.68 -12.41 6.03
C ASP A 75 9.07 -11.82 4.75
N PHE A 76 8.05 -10.98 4.91
CA PHE A 76 7.48 -10.17 3.84
C PHE A 76 8.16 -8.79 3.78
N GLU A 77 9.39 -8.64 4.29
CA GLU A 77 10.18 -7.43 4.05
C GLU A 77 10.34 -7.23 2.54
N GLY A 78 9.64 -6.21 2.03
CA GLY A 78 9.60 -5.83 0.65
C GLY A 78 11.00 -5.60 0.08
N HIS A 79 11.55 -6.65 -0.54
CA HIS A 79 12.65 -6.56 -1.49
C HIS A 79 12.14 -5.95 -2.81
N PHE A 80 11.57 -4.75 -2.71
CA PHE A 80 11.18 -3.91 -3.84
C PHE A 80 11.95 -2.60 -3.81
N PHE A 81 13.24 -2.60 -3.46
CA PHE A 81 14.24 -1.64 -3.91
C PHE A 81 15.62 -2.30 -3.89
#